data_AF-A0A538A4V5-F1
#
_entry.id   AF-A0A538A4V5-F1
#
_cell.length_a   1.000
_cell.length_b   1.000
_cell.length_c   1.000
_cell.angle_alpha   90.00
_cell.angle_beta   90.00
_cell.angle_gamma   90.00
#
_symmetry.space_group_name_H-M   'P 1'
#
loop_
_entity.id
_entity.type
_entity.pdbx_description
1 polymer ?
#
loop_
_entity_poly.entity_id
_entity_poly.type
_entity_poly.pdbx_seq_one_letter_code
_entity_poly.pdbx_strand_id
1 'polypeptide(L)'
;RTIRYYEEIGLLPGAKGRARGSHRTYRDEDVERLQEVLRLKDLLGLALEELRELMAAEEARAALRREWRSGVEDPVRRRQILEESMSYIDRQLVLVRRRRDEIARLEEELTTRRRRVRDRLRSLTEEAADAHS
;
A
#
# COMPACT_ATOMS: atom_id res chain seq x y z
N ARG A 1 -10.81 -19.31 -6.20
CA ARG A 1 -11.95 -18.66 -5.49
C ARG A 1 -11.55 -17.25 -5.01
N THR A 2 -10.79 -16.50 -5.82
CA THR A 2 -10.04 -15.32 -5.33
C THR A 2 -10.40 -14.06 -6.13
N ILE A 3 -10.59 -14.19 -7.45
CA ILE A 3 -10.98 -13.09 -8.34
C ILE A 3 -12.38 -12.53 -8.01
N ARG A 4 -13.36 -13.40 -7.71
CA ARG A 4 -14.74 -12.98 -7.39
C ARG A 4 -14.85 -12.17 -6.10
N TYR A 5 -14.06 -12.53 -5.09
CA TYR A 5 -13.96 -11.78 -3.84
C TYR A 5 -13.42 -10.37 -4.09
N TYR A 6 -12.44 -10.22 -4.99
CA TYR A 6 -11.88 -8.92 -5.37
C TYR A 6 -12.85 -8.07 -6.23
N GLU A 7 -13.70 -8.68 -7.05
CA GLU A 7 -14.80 -7.97 -7.72
C GLU A 7 -15.85 -7.46 -6.73
N GLU A 8 -16.20 -8.28 -5.73
CA GLU A 8 -17.23 -7.95 -4.73
C GLU A 8 -16.82 -6.77 -3.84
N ILE A 9 -15.53 -6.66 -3.48
CA ILE A 9 -15.02 -5.53 -2.69
C ILE A 9 -14.56 -4.34 -3.55
N GLY A 10 -14.81 -4.39 -4.87
CA GLY A 10 -14.54 -3.31 -5.81
C GLY A 10 -13.07 -3.13 -6.16
N LEU A 11 -12.23 -4.14 -5.90
CA LEU A 11 -10.80 -4.14 -6.26
C LEU A 11 -10.54 -4.51 -7.72
N LEU A 12 -11.52 -5.11 -8.37
CA LEU A 12 -11.53 -5.33 -9.81
C LEU A 12 -12.81 -4.69 -10.37
N PRO A 13 -12.80 -4.18 -11.62
CA PRO A 13 -14.03 -3.71 -12.25
C PRO A 13 -15.08 -4.82 -12.17
N GLY A 14 -16.15 -4.53 -11.41
CA GLY A 14 -17.23 -5.47 -11.16
C GLY A 14 -18.09 -5.68 -12.40
N ALA A 15 -18.78 -6.82 -12.45
CA ALA A 15 -19.66 -7.25 -13.55
C ALA A 15 -20.94 -6.40 -13.76
N LYS A 16 -20.93 -5.09 -13.43
CA LYS A 16 -22.10 -4.23 -13.59
C LYS A 16 -22.29 -3.90 -15.08
N GLY A 17 -23.06 -4.75 -15.76
CA GLY A 17 -23.72 -4.39 -17.03
C GLY A 17 -23.39 -5.22 -18.27
N ARG A 18 -22.95 -6.50 -18.18
CA ARG A 18 -22.71 -7.30 -19.41
C ARG A 18 -23.21 -8.74 -19.38
N ALA A 19 -23.54 -9.21 -20.58
CA ALA A 19 -24.14 -10.52 -20.88
C ALA A 19 -23.34 -11.69 -20.31
N ARG A 20 -24.07 -12.68 -19.78
CA ARG A 20 -23.54 -13.97 -19.32
C ARG A 20 -22.76 -14.65 -20.45
N GLY A 21 -21.45 -14.85 -20.27
CA GLY A 21 -20.67 -15.77 -21.13
C GLY A 21 -19.31 -15.27 -21.66
N SER A 22 -18.95 -13.99 -21.49
CA SER A 22 -17.62 -13.50 -21.90
C SER A 22 -16.54 -13.98 -20.92
N HIS A 23 -15.64 -14.86 -21.37
CA HIS A 23 -14.45 -15.26 -20.62
C HIS A 23 -13.51 -14.05 -20.50
N ARG A 24 -13.06 -13.72 -19.27
CA ARG A 24 -12.05 -12.68 -19.07
C ARG A 24 -10.71 -13.17 -19.61
N THR A 25 -10.11 -12.41 -20.52
CA THR A 25 -8.68 -12.47 -20.81
C THR A 25 -7.99 -11.43 -19.95
N TYR A 26 -7.49 -11.86 -18.80
CA TYR A 26 -6.48 -11.10 -18.08
C TYR A 26 -5.15 -11.30 -18.78
N ARG A 27 -4.41 -10.22 -19.02
CA ARG A 27 -3.01 -10.36 -19.45
C ARG A 27 -2.16 -10.60 -18.20
N ASP A 28 -1.02 -11.25 -18.37
CA ASP A 28 -0.11 -11.53 -17.24
C ASP A 28 0.28 -10.26 -16.48
N GLU A 29 0.41 -9.14 -17.19
CA GLU A 29 0.63 -7.79 -16.65
C GLU A 29 -0.46 -7.34 -15.66
N ASP A 30 -1.72 -7.77 -15.84
CA ASP A 30 -2.82 -7.44 -14.94
C ASP A 30 -2.73 -8.26 -13.64
N VAL A 31 -2.24 -9.49 -13.73
CA VAL A 31 -2.07 -10.40 -12.59
C VAL A 31 -0.89 -9.99 -11.73
N GLU A 32 0.28 -9.72 -12.32
CA GLU A 32 1.46 -9.25 -11.59
C GLU A 32 1.17 -7.97 -10.80
N ARG A 33 0.42 -7.07 -11.42
CA ARG A 33 -0.02 -5.83 -10.80
C ARG A 33 -0.99 -6.04 -9.65
N LEU A 34 -1.96 -6.94 -9.79
CA LEU A 34 -2.86 -7.28 -8.69
C LEU A 34 -2.08 -7.87 -7.51
N GLN A 35 -1.07 -8.70 -7.78
CA GLN A 35 -0.19 -9.24 -6.75
C GLN A 35 0.63 -8.13 -6.07
N GLU A 36 1.15 -7.16 -6.83
CA GLU A 36 1.85 -5.98 -6.29
C GLU A 36 0.96 -5.19 -5.32
N VAL A 37 -0.28 -4.90 -5.73
CA VAL A 37 -1.26 -4.19 -4.89
C VAL A 37 -1.59 -4.97 -3.63
N LEU A 38 -1.78 -6.29 -3.73
CA LEU A 38 -2.09 -7.13 -2.56
C LEU A 38 -0.91 -7.21 -1.60
N ARG A 39 0.33 -7.29 -2.12
CA ARG A 39 1.55 -7.17 -1.29
C ARG A 39 1.59 -5.84 -0.55
N LEU A 40 1.30 -4.73 -1.23
CA LEU A 40 1.29 -3.40 -0.63
C LEU A 40 0.17 -3.25 0.41
N LYS A 41 -1.03 -3.78 0.15
CA LYS A 41 -2.12 -3.84 1.13
C LYS A 41 -1.66 -4.51 2.42
N ASP A 42 -1.10 -5.72 2.30
CA ASP A 42 -0.75 -6.53 3.45
C ASP A 42 0.44 -5.95 4.21
N LEU A 43 1.43 -5.37 3.50
CA LEU A 43 2.58 -4.68 4.10
C LEU A 43 2.18 -3.40 4.84
N LEU A 44 1.31 -2.60 4.23
CA LEU A 44 0.97 -1.27 4.73
C LEU A 44 -0.22 -1.31 5.70
N GLY A 45 -1.02 -2.37 5.74
CA GLY A 45 -2.21 -2.44 6.61
C GLY A 45 -3.21 -1.32 6.35
N LEU A 46 -3.32 -0.89 5.09
CA LEU A 46 -4.12 0.26 4.67
C LEU A 46 -5.61 0.05 4.94
N ALA A 47 -6.32 1.15 5.18
CA ALA A 47 -7.77 1.15 5.10
C ALA A 47 -8.24 0.81 3.68
N LEU A 48 -9.47 0.33 3.55
CA LEU A 48 -10.03 -0.08 2.26
C LEU A 48 -10.06 1.09 1.26
N GLU A 49 -10.29 2.30 1.75
CA GLU A 49 -10.31 3.54 0.97
C GLU A 49 -8.92 3.87 0.41
N GLU A 50 -7.87 3.83 1.24
CA GLU A 50 -6.48 4.08 0.81
C GLU A 50 -5.99 3.02 -0.17
N LEU A 51 -6.44 1.77 0.01
CA LEU A 51 -6.18 0.70 -0.94
C LEU A 51 -6.84 0.95 -2.30
N ARG A 52 -8.08 1.47 -2.31
CA ARG A 52 -8.75 1.84 -3.57
C ARG A 52 -8.01 2.95 -4.30
N GLU A 53 -7.51 3.96 -3.58
CA GLU A 53 -6.70 5.03 -4.17
C GLU A 53 -5.40 4.49 -4.77
N LEU A 54 -4.71 3.61 -4.04
CA LEU A 54 -3.47 2.96 -4.49
C LEU A 54 -3.68 2.18 -5.80
N MET A 55 -4.77 1.41 -5.88
CA MET A 55 -5.13 0.69 -7.10
C MET A 55 -5.49 1.59 -8.26
N ALA A 56 -6.24 2.68 -8.02
CA ALA A 56 -6.62 3.60 -9.08
C ALA A 56 -5.38 4.29 -9.66
N ALA A 57 -4.45 4.69 -8.80
CA ALA A 57 -3.16 5.25 -9.19
C ALA A 57 -2.33 4.24 -9.99
N GLU A 58 -2.32 2.97 -9.55
CA GLU A 58 -1.75 1.91 -10.34
C GLU A 58 -2.47 1.85 -11.69
N GLU A 59 -3.80 1.67 -11.73
CA GLU A 59 -4.65 1.56 -12.94
C GLU A 59 -4.23 2.55 -14.03
N ALA A 60 -4.23 3.82 -13.66
CA ALA A 60 -3.81 4.92 -14.51
C ALA A 60 -2.36 4.77 -15.01
N ARG A 61 -1.41 4.42 -14.13
CA ARG A 61 -0.02 4.17 -14.55
C ARG A 61 0.15 3.04 -15.56
N ALA A 62 -0.67 1.98 -15.56
CA ALA A 62 -0.56 0.98 -16.63
C ALA A 62 -1.15 1.47 -17.94
N ALA A 63 -2.23 2.28 -17.89
CA ALA A 63 -2.74 2.91 -19.11
C ALA A 63 -1.66 3.78 -19.76
N LEU A 64 -0.96 4.59 -18.97
CA LEU A 64 0.18 5.40 -19.41
C LEU A 64 1.34 4.55 -19.97
N ARG A 65 1.67 3.41 -19.33
CA ARG A 65 2.69 2.49 -19.86
C ARG A 65 2.28 1.86 -21.19
N ARG A 66 1.00 1.48 -21.34
CA ARG A 66 0.49 0.93 -22.61
C ARG A 66 0.55 1.97 -23.73
N GLU A 67 0.16 3.21 -23.43
CA GLU A 67 0.28 4.31 -24.37
C GLU A 67 1.73 4.57 -24.76
N TRP A 68 2.66 4.63 -23.79
CA TRP A 68 4.08 4.78 -24.08
C TRP A 68 4.60 3.66 -25.01
N ARG A 69 4.24 2.40 -24.73
CA ARG A 69 4.65 1.23 -25.53
C ARG A 69 4.03 1.20 -26.92
N SER A 70 2.92 1.90 -27.18
CA SER A 70 2.33 1.97 -28.52
C SER A 70 3.11 2.88 -29.47
N GLY A 71 4.23 3.49 -29.01
CA GLY A 71 5.14 4.23 -29.86
C GLY A 71 4.76 5.69 -30.05
N VAL A 72 4.28 6.37 -29.00
CA VAL A 72 4.02 7.83 -29.04
C VAL A 72 5.27 8.55 -29.56
N GLU A 73 5.17 9.30 -30.66
CA GLU A 73 6.29 10.04 -31.25
C GLU A 73 6.36 11.49 -30.78
N ASP A 74 5.20 12.09 -30.47
CA ASP A 74 5.11 13.48 -30.03
C ASP A 74 5.88 13.72 -28.70
N PRO A 75 6.93 14.57 -28.70
CA PRO A 75 7.69 14.86 -27.50
C PRO A 75 6.86 15.55 -26.41
N VAL A 76 5.84 16.33 -26.76
CA VAL A 76 4.96 16.98 -25.77
C VAL A 76 4.15 15.92 -25.04
N ARG A 77 3.50 15.00 -25.77
CA ARG A 77 2.76 13.91 -25.15
C ARG A 77 3.65 12.98 -24.34
N ARG A 78 4.85 12.65 -24.82
CA ARG A 78 5.83 11.86 -24.05
C ARG A 78 6.13 12.47 -22.69
N ARG A 79 6.35 13.79 -22.63
CA ARG A 79 6.56 14.50 -21.36
C ARG A 79 5.32 14.42 -20.46
N GLN A 80 4.13 14.67 -21.00
CA GLN A 80 2.88 14.61 -20.23
C GLN A 80 2.66 13.23 -19.60
N ILE A 81 2.93 12.14 -20.35
CA ILE A 81 2.82 10.78 -19.82
C ILE A 81 3.70 10.58 -18.58
N LEU A 82 4.93 11.12 -18.60
CA LEU A 82 5.86 11.02 -17.47
C LEU A 82 5.42 11.89 -16.29
N GLU A 83 4.94 13.12 -16.55
CA GLU A 83 4.40 14.02 -15.52
C GLU A 83 3.18 13.42 -14.83
N GLU A 84 2.24 12.86 -15.60
CA GLU A 84 1.09 12.13 -15.08
C GLU A 84 1.54 10.92 -14.25
N SER A 85 2.46 10.10 -14.77
CA SER A 85 2.99 8.94 -14.05
C SER A 85 3.66 9.33 -12.74
N MET A 86 4.42 10.44 -12.73
CA MET A 86 5.08 10.97 -11.54
C MET A 86 4.06 11.38 -10.48
N SER A 87 2.97 12.05 -10.88
CA SER A 87 1.90 12.45 -9.95
C SER A 87 1.26 11.26 -9.23
N TYR A 88 1.11 10.12 -9.91
CA TYR A 88 0.61 8.89 -9.28
C TYR A 88 1.63 8.33 -8.29
N ILE A 89 2.92 8.29 -8.66
CA ILE A 89 3.99 7.83 -7.76
C ILE A 89 4.06 8.70 -6.49
N ASP A 90 3.93 10.01 -6.63
CA ASP A 90 3.95 10.94 -5.49
C ASP A 90 2.81 10.66 -4.50
N ARG A 91 1.59 10.42 -4.99
CA ARG A 91 0.45 10.02 -4.13
C ARG A 91 0.72 8.71 -3.41
N GLN A 92 1.30 7.72 -4.10
CA GLN A 92 1.67 6.44 -3.49
C GLN A 92 2.73 6.62 -2.41
N LEU A 93 3.73 7.48 -2.64
CA LEU A 93 4.76 7.80 -1.65
C LEU A 93 4.18 8.49 -0.41
N VAL A 94 3.16 9.33 -0.54
CA VAL A 94 2.46 9.93 0.61
C VAL A 94 1.87 8.84 1.51
N LEU A 95 1.16 7.87 0.94
CA LEU A 95 0.56 6.75 1.71
C LEU A 95 1.62 5.93 2.44
N VAL A 96 2.70 5.56 1.73
CA VAL A 96 3.80 4.78 2.31
C VAL A 96 4.49 5.55 3.44
N ARG A 97 4.79 6.84 3.24
CA ARG A 97 5.44 7.68 4.26
C ARG A 97 4.56 7.86 5.48
N ARG A 98 3.26 8.13 5.29
CA ARG A 98 2.30 8.21 6.40
C ARG A 98 2.35 6.94 7.25
N ARG A 99 2.28 5.77 6.60
CA ARG A 99 2.29 4.50 7.33
C ARG A 99 3.60 4.24 8.07
N ARG A 100 4.74 4.53 7.43
CA ARG A 100 6.05 4.48 8.09
C ARG A 100 6.07 5.34 9.35
N ASP A 101 5.56 6.56 9.26
CA ASP A 101 5.57 7.50 10.39
C ASP A 101 4.63 7.05 11.53
N GLU A 102 3.49 6.42 11.21
CA GLU A 102 2.62 5.79 12.21
C GLU A 102 3.33 4.65 12.96
N ILE A 103 4.02 3.77 12.22
CA ILE A 103 4.77 2.66 12.81
C ILE A 103 5.92 3.18 13.69
N ALA A 104 6.65 4.19 13.21
CA ALA A 104 7.75 4.79 13.97
C ALA A 104 7.26 5.40 15.30
N ARG A 105 6.09 6.06 15.31
CA ARG A 105 5.47 6.57 16.54
C ARG A 105 5.14 5.45 17.52
N LEU A 106 4.58 4.34 17.05
CA LEU A 106 4.29 3.18 17.89
C LEU A 106 5.57 2.58 18.47
N GLU A 107 6.63 2.47 17.67
CA GLU A 107 7.93 1.99 18.12
C GLU A 107 8.52 2.88 19.23
N GLU A 108 8.43 4.20 19.08
CA GLU A 108 8.87 5.17 20.08
C GLU A 108 8.08 5.06 21.39
N GLU A 109 6.76 4.91 21.30
CA GLU A 109 5.88 4.71 22.47
C GLU A 109 6.27 3.43 23.23
N LEU A 110 6.41 2.32 22.52
CA LEU A 110 6.77 1.03 23.11
C LEU A 110 8.17 1.06 23.73
N THR A 111 9.12 1.75 23.08
CA THR A 111 10.48 1.95 23.60
C THR A 111 10.47 2.76 24.89
N THR A 112 9.66 3.81 24.95
CA THR A 112 9.47 4.63 26.16
C THR A 112 8.86 3.81 27.29
N ARG A 113 7.80 3.05 27.00
CA ARG A 113 7.16 2.16 27.99
C ARG A 113 8.13 1.12 28.52
N ARG A 114 8.92 0.49 27.63
CA ARG A 114 9.98 -0.46 28.00
C ARG A 114 11.01 0.16 28.94
N ARG A 115 11.42 1.41 28.70
CA ARG A 115 12.36 2.14 29.58
C ARG A 115 11.78 2.31 30.98
N ARG A 116 10.55 2.81 31.09
CA ARG A 116 9.87 3.01 32.39
C ARG A 116 9.76 1.72 33.21
N VAL A 117 9.38 0.61 32.57
CA VAL A 117 9.29 -0.70 33.24
C VAL A 117 10.67 -1.15 33.74
N ARG A 118 11.73 -0.97 32.94
CA ARG A 118 13.10 -1.31 33.36
C ARG A 118 13.56 -0.48 34.55
N ASP A 119 13.31 0.82 34.53
CA ASP A 119 13.73 1.71 35.62
C ASP A 119 13.00 1.37 36.93
N ARG A 120 11.71 1.02 36.86
CA ARG A 120 10.96 0.54 38.03
C ARG A 120 11.46 -0.82 38.55
N LEU A 121 11.79 -1.75 37.66
CA LEU A 121 12.39 -3.04 38.06
C LEU A 121 13.73 -2.82 38.78
N ARG A 122 14.55 -1.88 38.30
CA ARG A 122 15.82 -1.53 38.94
C ARG A 122 15.58 -0.99 40.36
N SER A 123 14.69 -0.02 40.52
CA SER A 123 14.41 0.57 41.84
C SER A 123 13.94 -0.49 42.85
N LEU A 124 13.03 -1.39 42.44
CA LEU A 124 12.53 -2.46 43.31
C LEU A 124 13.61 -3.49 43.68
N THR A 125 14.59 -3.71 42.78
CA THR A 125 15.72 -4.61 43.06
C THR A 125 16.67 -3.99 44.09
N GLU A 126 16.91 -2.67 43.97
CA GLU A 126 17.70 -1.90 44.94
C GLU A 126 17.00 -1.86 46.31
N GLU A 127 15.70 -1.52 46.35
CA GLU A 127 14.87 -1.53 47.57
C GLU A 127 14.90 -2.90 48.27
N ALA A 128 14.86 -3.99 47.50
CA ALA A 128 14.94 -5.34 48.05
C ALA A 128 16.35 -5.68 48.60
N ALA A 129 17.42 -5.24 47.95
CA ALA A 129 18.79 -5.48 48.41
C ALA A 129 19.06 -4.74 49.74
N ASP A 130 18.57 -3.51 49.86
CA ASP A 130 18.71 -2.70 51.06
C ASP A 130 17.91 -3.28 52.25
N ALA A 131 16.75 -3.89 51.99
CA ALA A 131 15.93 -4.50 53.04
C ALA A 131 16.49 -5.81 53.63
N HIS A 132 17.48 -6.44 52.97
CA HIS A 132 18.12 -7.69 53.39
C HIS A 132 19.56 -7.51 53.91
N SER A 133 20.05 -6.26 53.98
CA SER A 133 21.33 -5.91 54.63
C SER A 133 21.11 -5.38 56.04
#